data_AF-A0A5B8N9J7-F1
#
_entry.id   AF-A0A5B8N9J7-F1
#
_cell.length_a   1.000
_cell.length_b   1.000
_cell.length_c   1.000
_cell.angle_alpha   90.00
_cell.angle_beta   90.00
_cell.angle_gamma   90.00
#
_symmetry.space_group_name_H-M   'P 1'
#
loop_
_entity.id
_entity.type
_entity.pdbx_description
1 polymer ?
#
loop_
_entity_poly.entity_id
_entity_poly.type
_entity_poly.pdbx_seq_one_letter_code
_entity_poly.pdbx_strand_id
1 'polypeptide(L)'
;MKSALRLAALTILLCSGMNALAQQLDTHFSCSVAREEDGEKVTYADNGEMRLSGEHIEAFRWESALYRSTHGFDCSIDMDDGLQAEVHDEGKTVLWRVALSDAHAARARRGFSFERSGNCTIRLVRDGDTLNVQPSCPALCGSRTNFTVLSVDLKTGSCHYEQKN
;
A
#
# COMPACT_ATOMS: atom_id res chain seq x y z
N MET A 1 1.01 -67.76 5.00
CA MET A 1 1.84 -66.62 4.51
C MET A 1 1.23 -66.15 3.20
N LYS A 2 0.81 -64.92 2.93
CA LYS A 2 0.83 -63.60 3.57
C LYS A 2 -0.31 -62.82 2.88
N SER A 3 -1.18 -62.13 3.60
CA SER A 3 -2.06 -61.11 3.02
C SER A 3 -2.49 -60.14 4.11
N ALA A 4 -1.57 -59.29 4.50
CA ALA A 4 -1.82 -58.15 5.37
C ALA A 4 -0.94 -57.01 4.88
N LEU A 5 -1.41 -56.26 3.87
CA LEU A 5 -0.81 -54.97 3.51
C LEU A 5 -1.77 -54.18 2.62
N ARG A 6 -2.85 -53.65 3.19
CA ARG A 6 -3.65 -52.58 2.55
C ARG A 6 -4.19 -51.65 3.62
N LEU A 7 -3.31 -50.88 4.26
CA LEU A 7 -3.75 -49.76 5.10
C LEU A 7 -2.58 -48.77 5.29
N ALA A 8 -2.17 -48.09 4.22
CA ALA A 8 -1.19 -47.00 4.31
C ALA A 8 -1.27 -46.11 3.07
N ALA A 9 -2.37 -45.34 2.92
CA ALA A 9 -2.48 -44.37 1.82
C ALA A 9 -3.45 -43.22 2.11
N LEU A 10 -3.57 -42.73 3.35
CA LEU A 10 -4.53 -41.66 3.66
C LEU A 10 -4.04 -40.57 4.63
N THR A 11 -2.76 -40.19 4.59
CA THR A 11 -2.20 -39.19 5.52
C THR A 11 -1.39 -38.05 4.90
N ILE A 12 -1.39 -37.85 3.58
CA ILE A 12 -0.54 -36.81 2.93
C ILE A 12 -1.37 -35.71 2.24
N LEU A 13 -2.46 -35.23 2.84
CA LEU A 13 -3.26 -34.15 2.24
C LEU A 13 -3.71 -33.06 3.23
N LEU A 14 -2.90 -32.78 4.26
CA LEU A 14 -3.24 -31.80 5.30
C LEU A 14 -2.27 -30.62 5.46
N CYS A 15 -1.23 -30.50 4.63
CA CYS A 15 -0.18 -29.47 4.83
C CYS A 15 -0.16 -28.30 3.83
N SER A 16 -1.13 -28.19 2.91
CA SER A 16 -1.07 -27.17 1.84
C SER A 16 -1.80 -25.85 2.17
N GLY A 17 -2.41 -25.70 3.35
CA GLY A 17 -3.31 -24.58 3.66
C GLY A 17 -2.73 -23.41 4.45
N MET A 18 -1.49 -23.48 4.94
CA MET A 18 -1.00 -22.51 5.95
C MET A 18 -0.36 -21.24 5.38
N ASN A 19 -0.13 -21.14 4.07
CA ASN A 19 0.50 -19.95 3.47
C ASN A 19 -0.48 -18.83 3.09
N ALA A 20 -1.79 -19.11 3.05
CA ALA A 20 -2.79 -18.15 2.59
C ALA A 20 -3.02 -16.98 3.56
N LEU A 21 -2.79 -17.17 4.85
CA LEU A 21 -2.96 -16.12 5.87
C LEU A 21 -1.81 -15.10 5.89
N ALA A 22 -0.63 -15.46 5.38
CA ALA A 22 0.53 -14.56 5.36
C ALA A 22 0.36 -13.43 4.34
N GLN A 23 -0.27 -13.72 3.20
CA GLN A 23 -0.43 -12.78 2.08
C GLN A 23 -1.71 -11.95 2.15
N GLN A 24 -2.20 -11.69 3.36
CA GLN A 24 -3.35 -10.82 3.59
C GLN A 24 -2.88 -9.50 4.20
N LEU A 25 -3.41 -8.39 3.69
CA LEU A 25 -3.34 -7.07 4.31
C LEU A 25 -4.78 -6.62 4.55
N ASP A 26 -5.11 -6.27 5.79
CA ASP A 26 -6.35 -5.57 6.12
C ASP A 26 -5.97 -4.48 7.13
N THR A 27 -6.02 -3.23 6.69
CA THR A 27 -5.62 -2.10 7.51
C THR A 27 -6.39 -0.83 7.16
N HIS A 28 -6.56 -0.01 8.18
CA HIS A 28 -6.96 1.37 8.08
C HIS A 28 -6.03 2.24 8.92
N PHE A 29 -5.48 3.31 8.35
CA PHE A 29 -4.60 4.22 9.05
C PHE A 29 -4.90 5.69 8.70
N SER A 30 -4.57 6.57 9.64
CA SER A 30 -4.69 8.02 9.50
C SER A 30 -3.48 8.66 10.15
N CYS A 31 -2.54 9.09 9.34
CA CYS A 31 -1.26 9.65 9.76
C CYS A 31 -1.23 11.15 9.49
N SER A 32 -0.59 11.91 10.39
CA SER A 32 -0.27 13.31 10.11
C SER A 32 1.00 13.76 10.80
N VAL A 33 1.65 14.77 10.23
CA VAL A 33 2.80 15.44 10.83
C VAL A 33 2.73 16.94 10.53
N ALA A 34 2.82 17.76 11.58
CA ALA A 34 2.92 19.20 11.45
C ALA A 34 4.39 19.63 11.43
N ARG A 35 4.71 20.65 10.62
CA ARG A 35 6.05 21.17 10.39
C ARG A 35 6.04 22.66 10.18
N GLU A 36 7.21 23.28 10.32
CA GLU A 36 7.44 24.66 9.90
C GLU A 36 8.25 24.62 8.60
N GLU A 37 7.72 25.22 7.53
CA GLU A 37 8.39 25.37 6.23
C GLU A 37 8.26 26.83 5.77
N ASP A 38 9.40 27.46 5.46
CA ASP A 38 9.46 28.87 5.05
C ASP A 38 8.71 29.84 6.00
N GLY A 39 8.65 29.50 7.30
CA GLY A 39 7.96 30.28 8.32
C GLY A 39 6.44 30.09 8.37
N GLU A 40 5.89 29.12 7.62
CA GLU A 40 4.50 28.69 7.71
C GLU A 40 4.39 27.32 8.38
N LYS A 41 3.38 27.15 9.24
CA LYS A 41 2.98 25.84 9.74
C LYS A 41 2.25 25.05 8.66
N VAL A 42 2.84 23.94 8.28
CA VAL A 42 2.33 23.02 7.27
C VAL A 42 1.96 21.70 7.93
N THR A 43 0.79 21.15 7.61
CA THR A 43 0.40 19.81 8.06
C THR A 43 0.31 18.87 6.87
N TYR A 44 1.10 17.80 6.94
CA TYR A 44 1.00 16.68 6.02
C TYR A 44 0.10 15.62 6.62
N ALA A 45 -0.78 15.03 5.82
CA ALA A 45 -1.64 13.93 6.26
C ALA A 45 -1.77 12.86 5.19
N ASP A 46 -1.86 11.61 5.63
CA ASP A 46 -2.01 10.43 4.79
C ASP A 46 -3.01 9.46 5.42
N ASN A 47 -4.09 9.16 4.72
CA ASN A 47 -5.12 8.21 5.14
C ASN A 47 -5.13 7.01 4.19
N GLY A 48 -5.19 5.80 4.74
CA GLY A 48 -5.22 4.58 3.93
C GLY A 48 -6.29 3.62 4.41
N GLU A 49 -7.02 3.04 3.46
CA GLU A 49 -7.84 1.84 3.62
C GLU A 49 -7.32 0.81 2.61
N MET A 50 -6.74 -0.29 3.08
CA MET A 50 -6.07 -1.26 2.21
C MET A 50 -6.46 -2.68 2.63
N ARG A 51 -7.16 -3.37 1.73
CA ARG A 51 -7.53 -4.78 1.85
C ARG A 51 -7.04 -5.55 0.63
N LEU A 52 -6.00 -6.36 0.81
CA LEU A 52 -5.38 -7.17 -0.23
C LEU A 52 -5.30 -8.64 0.20
N SER A 53 -5.55 -9.55 -0.73
CA SER A 53 -5.38 -11.00 -0.54
C SER A 53 -4.58 -11.55 -1.73
N GLY A 54 -3.27 -11.74 -1.54
CA GLY A 54 -2.35 -12.01 -2.63
C GLY A 54 -2.32 -10.84 -3.62
N GLU A 55 -2.53 -11.12 -4.90
CA GLU A 55 -2.65 -10.11 -5.98
C GLU A 55 -4.05 -9.48 -6.07
N HIS A 56 -5.03 -10.02 -5.34
CA HIS A 56 -6.39 -9.50 -5.36
C HIS A 56 -6.52 -8.27 -4.45
N ILE A 57 -7.04 -7.18 -5.00
CA ILE A 57 -7.36 -5.96 -4.27
C ILE A 57 -8.85 -5.98 -3.95
N GLU A 58 -9.21 -6.18 -2.69
CA GLU A 58 -10.60 -6.19 -2.22
C GLU A 58 -11.11 -4.77 -1.96
N ALA A 59 -10.24 -3.93 -1.38
CA ALA A 59 -10.48 -2.50 -1.23
C ALA A 59 -9.15 -1.76 -1.20
N PHE A 60 -9.14 -0.58 -1.80
CA PHE A 60 -7.99 0.29 -1.76
C PHE A 60 -8.43 1.73 -1.84
N ARG A 61 -7.97 2.52 -0.89
CA ARG A 61 -8.01 3.97 -0.92
C ARG A 61 -6.79 4.51 -0.21
N TRP A 62 -6.10 5.45 -0.84
CA TRP A 62 -5.03 6.21 -0.22
C TRP A 62 -5.19 7.69 -0.57
N GLU A 63 -5.29 8.53 0.45
CA GLU A 63 -5.43 9.97 0.34
C GLU A 63 -4.22 10.63 0.96
N SER A 64 -3.60 11.56 0.24
CA SER A 64 -2.46 12.33 0.69
C SER A 64 -2.77 13.82 0.58
N ALA A 65 -2.65 14.52 1.70
CA ALA A 65 -3.04 15.91 1.82
C ALA A 65 -1.91 16.77 2.37
N LEU A 66 -1.82 17.98 1.82
CA LEU A 66 -1.06 19.09 2.35
C LEU A 66 -2.06 20.15 2.81
N TYR A 67 -2.04 20.47 4.10
CA TYR A 67 -2.82 21.56 4.67
C TYR A 67 -1.88 22.73 4.94
N ARG A 68 -2.14 23.82 4.22
CA ARG A 68 -1.61 25.16 4.48
C ARG A 68 -2.75 26.09 4.82
N SER A 69 -2.42 27.28 5.31
CA SER A 69 -3.43 28.31 5.60
C SER A 69 -4.27 28.72 4.37
N THR A 70 -3.78 28.43 3.15
CA THR A 70 -4.35 28.94 1.89
C THR A 70 -4.82 27.88 0.89
N HIS A 71 -4.48 26.58 1.03
CA HIS A 71 -4.79 25.53 0.04
C HIS A 71 -4.91 24.14 0.70
N GLY A 72 -5.71 23.22 0.11
CA GLY A 72 -5.87 21.87 0.63
C GLY A 72 -6.32 20.81 -0.40
N PHE A 73 -5.73 19.62 -0.23
CA PHE A 73 -5.85 18.34 -0.96
C PHE A 73 -5.05 18.20 -2.26
N ASP A 74 -4.09 17.26 -2.24
CA ASP A 74 -3.13 17.06 -3.33
C ASP A 74 -3.30 15.72 -4.06
N CYS A 75 -3.80 14.66 -3.40
CA CYS A 75 -3.72 13.29 -3.96
C CYS A 75 -4.83 12.37 -3.40
N SER A 76 -5.54 11.65 -4.28
CA SER A 76 -6.40 10.52 -3.90
C SER A 76 -6.30 9.42 -4.95
N ILE A 77 -6.12 8.18 -4.50
CA ILE A 77 -6.20 6.95 -5.30
C ILE A 77 -7.20 6.02 -4.66
N ASP A 78 -8.06 5.42 -5.48
CA ASP A 78 -8.97 4.36 -5.07
C ASP A 78 -9.20 3.33 -6.18
N MET A 79 -10.17 2.44 -5.97
CA MET A 79 -10.53 1.36 -6.89
C MET A 79 -10.93 1.83 -8.30
N ASP A 80 -11.46 3.05 -8.44
CA ASP A 80 -11.90 3.59 -9.73
C ASP A 80 -10.70 4.03 -10.60
N ASP A 81 -9.49 4.03 -10.06
CA ASP A 81 -8.28 4.39 -10.79
C ASP A 81 -7.68 3.24 -11.62
N GLY A 82 -8.25 2.02 -11.53
CA GLY A 82 -7.80 0.86 -12.29
C GLY A 82 -6.52 0.26 -11.70
N LEU A 83 -6.61 -0.17 -10.44
CA LEU A 83 -5.46 -0.68 -9.69
C LEU A 83 -5.09 -2.11 -10.09
N GLN A 84 -3.80 -2.40 -10.06
CA GLN A 84 -3.21 -3.72 -10.23
C GLN A 84 -2.21 -3.96 -9.09
N ALA A 85 -2.18 -5.18 -8.55
CA ALA A 85 -1.22 -5.56 -7.51
C ALA A 85 -0.40 -6.77 -7.95
N GLU A 86 0.90 -6.70 -7.68
CA GLU A 86 1.82 -7.85 -7.70
C GLU A 86 2.18 -8.18 -6.26
N VAL A 87 2.26 -9.47 -5.92
CA VAL A 87 2.69 -9.93 -4.59
C VAL A 87 4.03 -10.66 -4.69
N HIS A 88 4.94 -10.32 -3.79
CA HIS A 88 6.23 -10.97 -3.63
C HIS A 88 6.39 -11.42 -2.17
N ASP A 89 6.66 -12.70 -1.98
CA ASP A 89 7.04 -13.25 -0.68
C ASP A 89 8.57 -13.22 -0.56
N GLU A 90 9.07 -12.38 0.35
CA GLU A 90 10.50 -12.21 0.63
C GLU A 90 10.87 -12.87 1.97
N GLY A 91 10.29 -14.03 2.25
CA GLY A 91 10.62 -14.87 3.40
C GLY A 91 9.85 -14.50 4.66
N LYS A 92 10.27 -13.45 5.37
CA LYS A 92 9.55 -12.96 6.58
C LYS A 92 8.65 -11.77 6.29
N THR A 93 8.83 -11.16 5.13
CA THR A 93 8.13 -9.94 4.72
C THR A 93 7.28 -10.22 3.50
N VAL A 94 6.09 -9.63 3.50
CA VAL A 94 5.19 -9.66 2.34
C VAL A 94 5.23 -8.30 1.69
N LEU A 95 5.46 -8.29 0.38
CA LEU A 95 5.56 -7.09 -0.42
C LEU A 95 4.44 -7.10 -1.45
N TRP A 96 3.64 -6.04 -1.46
CA TRP A 96 2.75 -5.73 -2.57
C TRP A 96 3.31 -4.54 -3.35
N ARG A 97 3.26 -4.63 -4.67
CA ARG A 97 3.46 -3.50 -5.57
C ARG A 97 2.12 -3.17 -6.20
N VAL A 98 1.54 -2.03 -5.83
CA VAL A 98 0.29 -1.52 -6.40
C VAL A 98 0.63 -0.50 -7.49
N ALA A 99 0.05 -0.67 -8.68
CA ALA A 99 0.23 0.19 -9.83
C ALA A 99 -1.12 0.57 -10.45
N LEU A 100 -1.13 1.61 -11.28
CA LEU A 100 -2.27 1.95 -12.12
C LEU A 100 -2.13 1.23 -13.47
N SER A 101 -3.20 0.56 -13.93
CA SER A 101 -3.24 -0.08 -15.24
C SER A 101 -3.11 0.94 -16.38
N ASP A 102 -3.68 2.14 -16.17
CA ASP A 102 -3.55 3.29 -17.05
C ASP A 102 -3.45 4.57 -16.20
N ALA A 103 -2.21 4.94 -15.88
CA ALA A 103 -1.92 6.11 -15.05
C ALA A 103 -2.38 7.42 -15.70
N HIS A 104 -2.39 7.51 -17.03
CA HIS A 104 -2.85 8.70 -17.74
C HIS A 104 -4.37 8.85 -17.62
N ALA A 105 -5.12 7.78 -17.88
CA ALA A 105 -6.57 7.80 -17.76
C ALA A 105 -7.04 8.06 -16.32
N ALA A 106 -6.37 7.48 -15.31
CA ALA A 106 -6.66 7.74 -13.90
C ALA A 106 -6.49 9.23 -13.55
N ARG A 107 -5.36 9.83 -13.95
CA ARG A 107 -5.11 11.27 -13.74
C ARG A 107 -6.15 12.15 -14.44
N ALA A 108 -6.49 11.81 -15.68
CA ALA A 108 -7.51 12.54 -16.43
C ALA A 108 -8.88 12.49 -15.73
N ARG A 109 -9.29 11.32 -15.17
CA ARG A 109 -10.53 11.20 -14.38
C ARG A 109 -10.53 12.10 -13.15
N ARG A 110 -9.37 12.29 -12.53
CA ARG A 110 -9.18 13.16 -11.36
C ARG A 110 -8.95 14.64 -11.70
N GLY A 111 -8.96 15.01 -12.99
CA GLY A 111 -8.80 16.39 -13.44
C GLY A 111 -7.35 16.89 -13.47
N PHE A 112 -6.37 15.99 -13.43
CA PHE A 112 -4.95 16.33 -13.53
C PHE A 112 -4.45 16.30 -14.97
N SER A 113 -3.70 17.33 -15.39
CA SER A 113 -3.26 17.52 -16.78
C SER A 113 -1.74 17.51 -16.98
N PHE A 114 -0.95 17.06 -16.00
CA PHE A 114 0.51 17.03 -16.13
C PHE A 114 0.97 15.84 -16.98
N GLU A 115 1.56 16.12 -18.15
CA GLU A 115 1.98 15.13 -19.15
C GLU A 115 3.17 14.25 -18.72
N ARG A 116 3.93 14.68 -17.71
CA ARG A 116 5.22 14.06 -17.34
C ARG A 116 5.14 13.37 -16.00
N SER A 117 4.51 12.21 -15.97
CA SER A 117 4.64 11.33 -14.82
C SER A 117 4.68 9.89 -15.28
N GLY A 118 5.81 9.23 -14.97
CA GLY A 118 6.04 7.84 -15.31
C GLY A 118 5.04 6.88 -14.65
N ASN A 119 5.27 5.59 -14.87
CA ASN A 119 4.51 4.52 -14.24
C ASN A 119 4.85 4.46 -12.74
N CYS A 120 4.12 5.24 -11.95
CA CYS A 120 4.26 5.30 -10.50
C CYS A 120 3.61 4.07 -9.84
N THR A 121 4.19 3.64 -8.73
CA THR A 121 3.77 2.45 -7.97
C THR A 121 3.83 2.75 -6.48
N ILE A 122 2.98 2.09 -5.69
CA ILE A 122 3.04 2.08 -4.23
C ILE A 122 3.57 0.73 -3.81
N ARG A 123 4.75 0.71 -3.19
CA ARG A 123 5.24 -0.50 -2.54
C ARG A 123 4.71 -0.52 -1.11
N LEU A 124 4.03 -1.60 -0.76
CA LEU A 124 3.54 -1.90 0.57
C LEU A 124 4.36 -3.06 1.11
N VAL A 125 5.17 -2.83 2.14
CA VAL A 125 5.98 -3.88 2.76
C VAL A 125 5.45 -4.12 4.16
N ARG A 126 4.89 -5.31 4.40
CA ARG A 126 4.48 -5.75 5.73
C ARG A 126 5.60 -6.58 6.35
N ASP A 127 6.11 -6.10 7.47
CA ASP A 127 7.04 -6.81 8.35
C ASP A 127 6.40 -6.95 9.73
N GLY A 128 5.82 -8.13 9.98
CA GLY A 128 5.03 -8.39 11.19
C GLY A 128 3.85 -7.44 11.35
N ASP A 129 3.96 -6.56 12.34
CA ASP A 129 2.94 -5.57 12.70
C ASP A 129 3.22 -4.18 12.10
N THR A 130 4.27 -4.02 11.30
CA THR A 130 4.60 -2.74 10.65
C THR A 130 4.28 -2.81 9.17
N LEU A 131 3.53 -1.83 8.67
CA LEU A 131 3.34 -1.58 7.25
C LEU A 131 4.18 -0.38 6.82
N ASN A 132 5.06 -0.59 5.83
CA ASN A 132 5.77 0.49 5.17
C ASN A 132 5.11 0.80 3.83
N VAL A 133 4.61 2.04 3.69
CA VAL A 133 4.08 2.59 2.44
C VAL A 133 5.19 3.37 1.76
N GLN A 134 5.50 3.04 0.50
CA GLN A 134 6.66 3.57 -0.22
C GLN A 134 6.28 3.89 -1.68
N PRO A 135 5.82 5.11 -1.96
CA PRO A 135 5.48 5.52 -3.31
C PRO A 135 6.73 5.80 -4.15
N SER A 136 6.77 5.34 -5.40
CA SER A 136 7.93 5.52 -6.29
C SER A 136 8.00 6.91 -6.92
N CYS A 137 6.87 7.63 -7.03
CA CYS A 137 6.84 9.03 -7.42
C CYS A 137 5.62 9.79 -6.86
N PRO A 138 5.72 11.13 -6.74
CA PRO A 138 4.62 12.04 -6.39
C PRO A 138 3.33 11.82 -7.19
N ALA A 139 3.52 11.52 -8.47
CA ALA A 139 2.49 11.63 -9.48
C ALA A 139 1.57 10.40 -9.61
N LEU A 140 1.41 9.65 -8.52
CA LEU A 140 0.36 8.64 -8.43
C LEU A 140 -1.02 9.34 -8.35
N CYS A 141 -1.10 10.53 -7.76
CA CYS A 141 -2.30 11.36 -7.78
C CYS A 141 -2.10 12.87 -7.49
N GLY A 142 -0.88 13.43 -7.45
CA GLY A 142 -0.71 14.83 -6.99
C GLY A 142 0.62 15.53 -7.21
N SER A 143 0.66 16.81 -6.85
CA SER A 143 1.83 17.72 -6.91
C SER A 143 2.70 17.73 -5.65
N ARG A 144 2.29 17.01 -4.59
CA ARG A 144 3.01 16.97 -3.30
C ARG A 144 4.34 16.22 -3.42
N THR A 145 5.40 16.75 -2.80
CA THR A 145 6.62 15.96 -2.56
C THR A 145 6.29 14.79 -1.62
N ASN A 146 6.48 13.57 -2.09
CA ASN A 146 6.26 12.37 -1.28
C ASN A 146 7.32 12.21 -0.18
N PHE A 147 6.93 11.51 0.87
CA PHE A 147 7.87 10.83 1.76
C PHE A 147 8.55 9.67 1.02
N THR A 148 9.72 9.24 1.52
CA THR A 148 10.37 8.01 1.05
C THR A 148 9.67 6.80 1.65
N VAL A 149 9.38 6.85 2.96
CA VAL A 149 8.67 5.79 3.69
C VAL A 149 7.67 6.41 4.66
N LEU A 150 6.46 5.85 4.70
CA LEU A 150 5.53 6.01 5.80
C LEU A 150 5.41 4.64 6.49
N SER A 151 5.95 4.55 7.71
CA SER A 151 5.83 3.36 8.55
C SER A 151 4.62 3.51 9.45
N VAL A 152 3.75 2.51 9.45
CA VAL A 152 2.54 2.44 10.27
C VAL A 152 2.60 1.18 11.12
N ASP A 153 2.53 1.35 12.44
CA ASP A 153 2.31 0.23 13.36
C ASP A 153 0.82 -0.15 13.30
N LEU A 154 0.54 -1.35 12.80
CA LEU A 154 -0.81 -1.88 12.57
C LEU A 154 -1.55 -2.21 13.88
N LYS A 155 -0.86 -2.30 15.02
CA LYS A 155 -1.47 -2.52 16.34
C LYS A 155 -1.80 -1.22 17.04
N THR A 156 -0.88 -0.25 16.99
CA THR A 156 -1.02 1.01 17.74
C THR A 156 -1.56 2.16 16.90
N GLY A 157 -1.48 2.07 15.57
CA GLY A 157 -1.78 3.16 14.65
C GLY A 157 -0.71 4.25 14.61
N SER A 158 0.45 4.04 15.27
CA SER A 158 1.53 5.01 15.30
C SER A 158 2.17 5.14 13.91
N CYS A 159 2.46 6.39 13.50
CA CYS A 159 3.01 6.67 12.19
C CYS A 159 4.39 7.34 12.28
N HIS A 160 5.28 6.97 11.37
CA HIS A 160 6.59 7.61 11.19
C HIS A 160 6.86 7.90 9.72
N TYR A 161 7.31 9.13 9.43
CA TYR A 161 7.61 9.57 8.07
C TYR A 161 9.13 9.71 7.87
N GLU A 162 9.69 8.95 6.95
CA GLU A 162 11.04 9.15 6.42
C GLU A 162 10.98 10.00 5.15
N GLN A 163 11.79 11.06 5.07
CA GLN A 163 11.74 12.01 3.97
C GLN A 163 12.72 11.68 2.85
N LYS A 164 12.45 12.24 1.67
CA LYS A 164 13.39 12.27 0.57
C LYS A 164 14.27 13.52 0.79
N ASN A 165 15.57 13.30 1.05
CA ASN A 165 16.56 14.38 1.12
C ASN A 165 16.73 15.05 -0.25
#